data_AF-A0A3D0I4L5-F1
#
_entry.id   AF-A0A3D0I4L5-F1
#
_cell.length_a   1.000
_cell.length_b   1.000
_cell.length_c   1.000
_cell.angle_alpha   90.00
_cell.angle_beta   90.00
_cell.angle_gamma   90.00
#
_symmetry.space_group_name_H-M   'P 1'
#
loop_
_entity.id
_entity.type
_entity.pdbx_description
1 polymer ?
#
loop_
_entity_poly.entity_id
_entity_poly.type
_entity_poly.pdbx_seq_one_letter_code
_entity_poly.pdbx_strand_id
1 'polypeptide(L)'
;SWIASQRLASALGQKGGGTHTVAAVLRGLATLPPGFHRSTEVLEDRVRLGLEPASPDLLDSEHPGWLGLLVRGDHRGVEAAAQAAEPRARLVDFSTRAGRLSWEITVDKAAAPAEAPPAAAFMNLSTATAFVFDMNRAR
;
A
#
# COMPACT_ATOMS: atom_id res chain seq x y z
N SER A 1 4.30 7.21 1.02
CA SER A 1 3.29 6.18 1.33
C SER A 1 3.07 5.93 2.82
N TRP A 2 4.13 5.91 3.65
CA TRP A 2 4.03 5.53 5.07
C TRP A 2 2.99 6.33 5.89
N ILE A 3 3.14 7.65 6.05
CA ILE A 3 2.24 8.49 6.87
C ILE A 3 0.80 8.48 6.36
N ALA A 4 0.60 8.56 5.04
CA ALA A 4 -0.73 8.47 4.44
C ALA A 4 -1.43 7.14 4.78
N SER A 5 -0.67 6.05 4.79
CA SER A 5 -1.18 4.70 5.10
C SER A 5 -1.48 4.53 6.58
N GLN A 6 -0.66 5.08 7.48
CA GLN A 6 -0.95 5.12 8.92
C GLN A 6 -2.26 5.88 9.20
N ARG A 7 -2.41 7.06 8.59
CA ARG A 7 -3.62 7.88 8.72
C ARG A 7 -4.85 7.18 8.16
N LEU A 8 -4.70 6.50 7.02
CA LEU A 8 -5.77 5.71 6.41
C LEU A 8 -6.18 4.54 7.31
N ALA A 9 -5.22 3.77 7.84
CA ALA A 9 -5.51 2.67 8.78
C ALA A 9 -6.29 3.17 10.01
N SER A 10 -5.86 4.30 10.57
CA SER A 10 -6.53 4.95 11.70
C SER A 10 -7.96 5.40 11.35
N ALA A 11 -8.15 6.05 10.21
CA ALA A 11 -9.47 6.48 9.72
C ALA A 11 -10.43 5.31 9.46
N LEU A 12 -9.89 4.16 9.05
CA LEU A 12 -10.65 2.91 8.86
C LEU A 12 -10.89 2.13 10.16
N GLY A 13 -10.51 2.69 11.33
CA GLY A 13 -10.69 2.05 12.63
C GLY A 13 -9.81 0.80 12.85
N GLN A 14 -8.77 0.60 12.04
CA GLN A 14 -7.90 -0.56 12.12
C GLN A 14 -6.88 -0.38 13.25
N LYS A 15 -7.14 -0.98 14.42
CA LYS A 15 -6.29 -0.85 15.62
C LYS A 15 -5.43 -2.08 15.91
N GLY A 16 -5.64 -3.20 15.18
CA GLY A 16 -5.06 -4.51 15.51
C GLY A 16 -3.98 -5.02 14.57
N GLY A 17 -3.61 -4.27 13.52
CA GLY A 17 -2.66 -4.73 12.51
C GLY A 17 -3.16 -5.97 11.75
N GLY A 18 -2.23 -6.79 11.26
CA GLY A 18 -2.53 -8.03 10.53
C GLY A 18 -2.93 -7.85 9.07
N THR A 19 -3.19 -8.97 8.40
CA THR A 19 -3.45 -9.07 6.95
C THR A 19 -4.69 -8.30 6.52
N HIS A 20 -5.76 -8.32 7.31
CA HIS A 20 -6.97 -7.53 7.01
C HIS A 20 -6.72 -6.02 7.04
N THR A 21 -5.90 -5.52 7.98
CA THR A 21 -5.53 -4.10 8.06
C THR A 21 -4.69 -3.70 6.83
N VAL A 22 -3.70 -4.51 6.47
CA VAL A 22 -2.88 -4.32 5.27
C VAL A 22 -3.77 -4.26 4.03
N ALA A 23 -4.67 -5.23 3.85
CA ALA A 23 -5.55 -5.29 2.69
C ALA A 23 -6.51 -4.08 2.62
N ALA A 24 -7.04 -3.62 3.75
CA ALA A 24 -7.88 -2.42 3.81
C ALA A 24 -7.12 -1.17 3.35
N VAL A 25 -5.88 -0.99 3.82
CA VAL A 25 -5.02 0.12 3.41
C VAL A 25 -4.68 0.04 1.93
N LEU A 26 -4.28 -1.12 1.41
CA LEU A 26 -3.89 -1.28 0.01
C LEU A 26 -5.05 -1.01 -0.96
N ARG A 27 -6.27 -1.43 -0.60
CA ARG A 27 -7.47 -1.11 -1.40
C ARG A 27 -7.69 0.41 -1.50
N GLY A 28 -7.53 1.11 -0.38
CA GLY A 28 -7.71 2.57 -0.28
C GLY A 28 -6.47 3.41 -0.60
N LEU A 29 -5.36 2.79 -1.03
CA LEU A 29 -4.10 3.50 -1.20
C LEU A 29 -4.20 4.49 -2.36
N ALA A 30 -4.26 5.78 -2.03
CA ALA A 30 -4.43 6.87 -3.00
C ALA A 30 -3.22 7.05 -3.93
N THR A 31 -2.04 6.53 -3.57
CA THR A 31 -0.83 6.62 -4.39
C THR A 31 -0.80 5.56 -5.51
N LEU A 32 -1.72 4.60 -5.50
CA LEU A 32 -1.85 3.68 -6.63
C LEU A 32 -2.42 4.44 -7.84
N PRO A 33 -1.84 4.27 -9.04
CA PRO A 33 -2.22 5.03 -10.21
C PRO A 33 -3.69 4.78 -10.59
N PRO A 34 -4.38 5.78 -11.18
CA PRO A 34 -5.66 5.57 -11.84
C PRO A 34 -5.48 4.70 -13.09
N GLY A 35 -6.58 4.21 -13.67
CA GLY A 35 -6.54 3.38 -14.88
C GLY A 35 -6.17 1.92 -14.63
N PHE A 36 -6.15 1.47 -13.36
CA PHE A 36 -5.98 0.06 -13.01
C PHE A 36 -7.20 -0.47 -12.27
N HIS A 37 -7.69 -1.64 -12.69
CA HIS A 37 -8.59 -2.44 -11.89
C HIS A 37 -7.80 -3.08 -10.74
N ARG A 38 -8.29 -2.91 -9.52
CA ARG A 38 -7.61 -3.36 -8.30
C ARG A 38 -8.26 -4.62 -7.77
N SER A 39 -7.46 -5.62 -7.47
CA SER A 39 -7.88 -6.83 -6.76
C SER A 39 -7.07 -6.98 -5.48
N THR A 40 -7.71 -7.44 -4.42
CA THR A 40 -7.03 -7.72 -3.16
C THR A 40 -7.60 -9.00 -2.56
N GLU A 41 -6.72 -9.97 -2.33
CA GLU A 41 -7.05 -11.25 -1.70
C GLU A 41 -6.39 -11.31 -0.32
N VAL A 42 -7.14 -11.75 0.69
CA VAL A 42 -6.65 -11.95 2.05
C VAL A 42 -6.58 -13.45 2.31
N LEU A 43 -5.40 -13.91 2.67
CA LEU A 43 -5.11 -15.24 3.20
C LEU A 43 -4.74 -15.07 4.68
N GLU A 44 -4.50 -16.18 5.39
CA GLU A 44 -4.26 -16.17 6.84
C GLU A 44 -3.09 -15.25 7.23
N ASP A 45 -1.92 -15.45 6.61
CA ASP A 45 -0.67 -14.74 6.89
C ASP A 45 -0.22 -13.86 5.71
N ARG A 46 -1.03 -13.77 4.66
CA ARG A 46 -0.64 -13.17 3.37
C ARG A 46 -1.75 -12.30 2.77
N VAL A 47 -1.33 -11.26 2.06
CA VAL A 47 -2.18 -10.39 1.25
C VAL A 47 -1.62 -10.36 -0.15
N ARG A 48 -2.48 -10.57 -1.16
CA ARG A 48 -2.13 -10.37 -2.56
C ARG A 48 -2.84 -9.14 -3.10
N LEU A 49 -2.08 -8.26 -3.74
CA LEU A 49 -2.59 -7.10 -4.46
C LEU A 49 -2.30 -7.29 -5.94
N GLY A 50 -3.34 -7.21 -6.77
CA GLY A 50 -3.21 -7.21 -8.22
C GLY A 50 -3.70 -5.90 -8.81
N LEU A 51 -2.94 -5.36 -9.77
CA LEU A 51 -3.35 -4.25 -10.62
C LEU A 51 -3.36 -4.69 -12.07
N GLU A 52 -4.56 -4.68 -12.65
CA GLU A 52 -4.78 -4.96 -14.06
C GLU A 52 -5.00 -3.63 -14.80
N PRO A 53 -4.17 -3.29 -15.79
CA PRO A 53 -4.27 -2.01 -16.48
C PRO A 53 -5.50 -1.98 -17.40
N ALA A 54 -6.19 -0.84 -17.46
CA ALA A 54 -7.27 -0.61 -18.41
C ALA A 54 -6.77 -0.45 -19.86
N SER A 55 -5.48 -0.12 -20.04
CA SER A 55 -4.79 -0.09 -21.33
C SER A 55 -3.36 -0.63 -21.18
N PRO A 56 -2.84 -1.44 -22.12
CA PRO A 56 -1.45 -1.89 -22.11
C PRO A 56 -0.42 -0.75 -22.02
N ASP A 57 -0.74 0.44 -22.52
CA ASP A 57 0.16 1.61 -22.49
C ASP A 57 0.53 2.05 -21.07
N LEU A 58 -0.29 1.69 -20.07
CA LEU A 58 0.00 1.96 -18.66
C LEU A 58 1.13 1.10 -18.09
N LEU A 59 1.58 0.09 -18.85
CA LEU A 59 2.75 -0.74 -18.55
C LEU A 59 3.98 -0.35 -19.37
N ASP A 60 4.04 0.87 -19.91
CA ASP A 60 5.23 1.40 -20.56
C ASP A 60 6.36 1.65 -19.54
N SER A 61 7.48 0.95 -19.70
CA SER A 61 8.66 1.11 -18.85
C SER A 61 9.36 2.45 -19.06
N GLU A 62 9.14 3.14 -20.18
CA GLU A 62 9.74 4.44 -20.46
C GLU A 62 8.88 5.59 -19.95
N HIS A 63 7.67 5.31 -19.46
CA HIS A 63 6.80 6.34 -18.91
C HIS A 63 7.50 7.09 -17.76
N PRO A 64 7.57 8.43 -17.79
CA PRO A 64 8.18 9.18 -16.72
C PRO A 64 7.39 9.03 -15.42
N GLY A 65 8.10 9.11 -14.30
CA GLY A 65 7.49 9.08 -12.97
C GLY A 65 7.06 7.68 -12.51
N TRP A 66 6.00 7.64 -11.71
CA TRP A 66 5.62 6.47 -10.90
C TRP A 66 5.25 5.23 -11.74
N LEU A 67 4.54 5.40 -12.85
CA LEU A 67 4.11 4.28 -13.69
C LEU A 67 5.30 3.49 -14.24
N GLY A 68 6.24 4.17 -14.91
CA GLY A 68 7.46 3.52 -15.37
C GLY A 68 8.30 2.96 -14.24
N LEU A 69 8.33 3.60 -13.05
CA LEU A 69 9.02 3.05 -11.88
C LEU A 69 8.42 1.71 -11.43
N LEU A 70 7.08 1.61 -11.35
CA LEU A 70 6.41 0.35 -11.01
C LEU A 70 6.74 -0.74 -12.03
N VAL A 71 6.63 -0.43 -13.33
CA VAL A 71 6.92 -1.38 -14.41
C VAL A 71 8.37 -1.86 -14.36
N ARG A 72 9.31 -0.97 -14.03
CA ARG A 72 10.75 -1.27 -13.90
C ARG A 72 11.12 -2.02 -12.61
N GLY A 73 10.19 -2.33 -11.72
CA GLY A 73 10.51 -3.10 -10.51
C GLY A 73 10.28 -2.40 -9.19
N ASP A 74 9.97 -1.09 -9.16
CA ASP A 74 9.90 -0.35 -7.90
C ASP A 74 8.62 -0.70 -7.14
N HIS A 75 8.79 -1.36 -6.00
CA HIS A 75 7.72 -1.83 -5.12
C HIS A 75 7.75 -1.16 -3.74
N ARG A 76 8.77 -0.34 -3.46
CA ARG A 76 9.07 0.18 -2.12
C ARG A 76 7.92 1.00 -1.54
N GLY A 77 7.17 1.68 -2.41
CA GLY A 77 6.04 2.48 -1.98
C GLY A 77 4.83 1.66 -1.51
N VAL A 78 4.61 0.46 -2.08
CA VAL A 78 3.56 -0.48 -1.65
C VAL A 78 3.98 -1.19 -0.37
N GLU A 79 5.24 -1.64 -0.29
CA GLU A 79 5.78 -2.25 0.92
C GLU A 79 5.74 -1.27 2.11
N ALA A 80 6.16 -0.02 1.91
CA ALA A 80 6.08 1.02 2.94
C ALA A 80 4.63 1.34 3.36
N ALA A 81 3.65 1.18 2.47
CA ALA A 81 2.24 1.34 2.82
C ALA A 81 1.75 0.18 3.70
N ALA A 82 2.14 -1.04 3.38
CA ALA A 82 1.82 -2.22 4.17
C ALA A 82 2.49 -2.17 5.56
N GLN A 83 3.77 -1.82 5.64
CA GLN A 83 4.51 -1.68 6.90
C GLN A 83 3.95 -0.56 7.80
N ALA A 84 3.45 0.51 7.21
CA ALA A 84 2.75 1.55 7.95
C ALA A 84 1.44 1.05 8.59
N ALA A 85 0.76 0.09 7.95
CA ALA A 85 -0.48 -0.50 8.44
C ALA A 85 -0.22 -1.65 9.45
N GLU A 86 0.83 -2.43 9.21
CA GLU A 86 1.31 -3.53 10.03
C GLU A 86 2.84 -3.58 9.94
N PRO A 87 3.59 -3.14 10.98
CA PRO A 87 5.05 -3.05 10.93
C PRO A 87 5.78 -4.36 10.60
N ARG A 88 5.15 -5.51 10.84
CA ARG A 88 5.71 -6.83 10.49
C ARG A 88 5.37 -7.30 9.08
N ALA A 89 4.66 -6.48 8.30
CA ALA A 89 4.40 -6.77 6.90
C ALA A 89 5.72 -6.75 6.09
N ARG A 90 5.89 -7.72 5.21
CA ARG A 90 7.05 -7.83 4.31
C ARG A 90 6.60 -8.17 2.92
N LEU A 91 7.18 -7.53 1.92
CA LEU A 91 7.01 -7.96 0.55
C LEU A 91 7.82 -9.24 0.33
N VAL A 92 7.17 -10.29 -0.16
CA VAL A 92 7.82 -11.58 -0.47
C VAL A 92 7.88 -11.84 -1.97
N ASP A 93 6.99 -11.23 -2.75
CA ASP A 93 7.03 -11.30 -4.20
C ASP A 93 6.47 -10.02 -4.84
N PHE A 94 7.09 -9.64 -5.96
CA PHE A 94 6.60 -8.59 -6.85
C PHE A 94 6.85 -8.97 -8.30
N SER A 95 5.81 -8.85 -9.14
CA SER A 95 5.92 -9.16 -10.56
C SER A 95 5.17 -8.15 -11.43
N THR A 96 5.70 -7.94 -12.64
CA THR A 96 5.07 -7.15 -13.71
C THR A 96 4.67 -8.03 -14.90
N ARG A 97 4.47 -9.33 -14.65
CA ARG A 97 4.28 -10.35 -15.69
C ARG A 97 2.83 -10.46 -16.13
N ALA A 98 2.63 -11.03 -17.32
CA ALA A 98 1.31 -11.32 -17.88
C ALA A 98 0.38 -10.10 -17.97
N GLY A 99 0.95 -8.93 -18.30
CA GLY A 99 0.18 -7.70 -18.47
C GLY A 99 -0.45 -7.16 -17.19
N ARG A 100 0.10 -7.48 -16.01
CA ARG A 100 -0.39 -6.99 -14.71
C ARG A 100 0.75 -6.76 -13.73
N LEU A 101 0.48 -5.97 -12.71
CA LEU A 101 1.36 -5.80 -11.56
C LEU A 101 0.80 -6.62 -10.40
N SER A 102 1.64 -7.37 -9.70
CA SER A 102 1.25 -8.18 -8.55
C SER A 102 2.21 -8.03 -7.39
N TRP A 103 1.68 -7.84 -6.18
CA TRP A 103 2.43 -7.85 -4.93
C TRP A 103 1.92 -8.97 -4.05
N GLU A 104 2.83 -9.64 -3.38
CA GLU A 104 2.54 -10.59 -2.31
C GLU A 104 3.22 -10.14 -1.03
N ILE A 105 2.42 -9.94 0.02
CA ILE A 105 2.86 -9.38 1.29
C ILE A 105 2.51 -10.36 2.39
N THR A 106 3.48 -10.75 3.21
CA THR A 106 3.25 -11.60 4.39
C THR A 106 3.27 -10.77 5.66
N VAL A 107 2.56 -11.23 6.69
CA VAL A 107 2.62 -10.70 8.05
C VAL A 107 3.10 -11.81 8.97
N ASP A 108 4.39 -11.79 9.28
CA ASP A 108 4.98 -12.72 10.25
C ASP A 108 4.97 -12.09 11.64
N LYS A 109 4.19 -12.65 12.57
CA LYS A 109 4.09 -12.14 13.95
C LYS A 109 5.41 -12.26 14.74
N ALA A 110 6.30 -13.17 14.35
CA ALA A 110 7.60 -13.36 14.99
C ALA A 110 8.67 -12.39 14.45
N ALA A 111 8.46 -11.78 13.28
CA ALA A 111 9.42 -10.86 12.70
C ALA A 111 9.58 -9.58 13.52
N ALA A 112 10.78 -8.99 13.46
CA ALA A 112 11.03 -7.67 14.01
C ALA A 112 10.16 -6.62 13.26
N PRO A 113 9.51 -5.68 13.97
CA PRO A 113 8.83 -4.56 13.33
C PRO A 113 9.76 -3.76 12.41
N ALA A 114 9.29 -3.35 11.23
CA ALA A 114 10.00 -2.41 10.38
C ALA A 114 10.10 -1.04 11.05
N GLU A 115 11.26 -0.41 10.98
CA GLU A 115 11.44 0.95 11.45
C GLU A 115 10.81 1.95 10.49
N ALA A 116 10.12 2.94 11.05
CA ALA A 116 9.59 4.03 10.23
C ALA A 116 10.76 4.84 9.62
N PRO A 117 10.70 5.23 8.34
CA PRO A 117 11.72 6.08 7.73
C PRO A 117 11.90 7.39 8.52
N PRO A 118 13.12 7.95 8.62
CA PRO A 118 13.35 9.20 9.36
C PRO A 118 12.43 10.36 8.93
N ALA A 119 12.12 10.45 7.64
CA ALA A 119 11.18 11.44 7.10
C ALA A 119 9.75 11.29 7.67
N ALA A 120 9.30 10.07 7.99
CA ALA A 120 8.02 9.83 8.63
C ALA A 120 8.01 10.34 10.09
N ALA A 121 9.12 10.15 10.82
CA ALA A 121 9.27 10.70 12.17
C ALA A 121 9.16 12.23 12.17
N PHE A 122 9.79 12.91 11.19
CA PHE A 122 9.68 14.36 11.03
C PHE A 122 8.24 14.81 10.76
N MET A 123 7.49 14.10 9.91
CA MET A 123 6.11 14.44 9.60
C MET A 123 5.17 14.32 10.81
N ASN A 124 5.49 13.45 11.78
CA ASN A 124 4.72 13.33 13.01
C ASN A 124 4.95 14.48 14.01
N LEU A 125 6.01 15.28 13.83
CA LEU A 125 6.26 16.47 14.65
C LEU A 125 5.39 17.67 14.23
N SER A 126 4.87 17.66 13.00
CA SER A 126 3.99 18.73 12.52
C SER A 126 2.53 18.44 12.89
N THR A 127 2.06 19.07 13.96
CA THR A 127 0.67 18.95 14.48
C THR A 127 -0.32 19.89 13.79
N ALA A 128 0.14 20.76 12.89
CA ALA A 128 -0.64 21.87 12.37
C ALA A 128 -1.73 21.50 11.36
N THR A 129 -1.77 20.26 10.85
CA THR A 129 -2.76 19.86 9.83
C THR A 129 -3.20 18.41 9.98
N ALA A 130 -4.42 18.21 10.50
CA ALA A 130 -5.12 16.94 10.52
C ALA A 130 -6.30 16.99 9.55
N PHE A 131 -6.42 15.99 8.68
CA PHE A 131 -7.58 15.78 7.83
C PHE A 131 -8.44 14.69 8.46
N VAL A 132 -9.74 14.95 8.60
CA VAL A 132 -10.72 13.97 9.10
C VAL A 132 -11.53 13.50 7.91
N PHE A 133 -11.60 12.18 7.70
CA PHE A 133 -12.51 11.59 6.72
C PHE A 133 -13.91 11.50 7.35
N ASP A 134 -14.87 12.27 6.83
CA ASP A 134 -16.27 12.10 7.20
C ASP A 134 -16.86 10.91 6.44
N MET A 135 -17.06 9.81 7.16
CA MET A 135 -17.62 8.56 6.62
C MET A 135 -19.16 8.51 6.70
N ASN A 136 -19.83 9.56 7.21
CA ASN A 136 -21.28 9.53 7.46
C ASN A 136 -22.16 9.77 6.22
N ARG A 137 -21.61 9.87 5.00
CA ARG A 137 -22.38 10.12 3.77
C ARG A 137 -22.59 8.92 2.84
N ALA A 138 -22.33 7.70 3.30
CA ALA A 138 -22.61 6.48 2.53
C ALA A 138 -23.94 5.81 2.93
N ARG A 139 -25.03 6.58 3.05
CA ARG A 139 -26.41 6.06 3.18
C ARG A 139 -27.27 6.60 2.05
#